data_AF-A0A3B8Y6B7-F1
#
_entry.id   AF-A0A3B8Y6B7-F1
#
_cell.length_a   1.000
_cell.length_b   1.000
_cell.length_c   1.000
_cell.angle_alpha   90.00
_cell.angle_beta   90.00
_cell.angle_gamma   90.00
#
_symmetry.space_group_name_H-M   'P 1'
#
loop_
_entity.id
_entity.type
_entity.pdbx_description
1 polymer ?
#
loop_
_entity_poly.entity_id
_entity_poly.type
_entity_poly.pdbx_seq_one_letter_code
_entity_poly.pdbx_strand_id
1 'polypeptide(L)'
;MPQEQLNVRYILFCHYSDSKEDPLDKLKIYQEPLTKLLDDQEYPGLLILFWHPGWLELLNSVGADFNPHDFAQEFNKSEDKQEEVKELLDGIQVTVSPGCNPKTLAERVRFVTAGDLYKIVNNLRGDRPGLEAKSLRRFLCGDADRTLYDTTKVVEAIVHARHIGANVPILRLDWDVLFNDDNLGNGQRLQKAIIKSVKYYTECNNDTHIYSLMFSASYLRAHDSISISDWTVDNWMGAFATRLFPALLATDELLQSPVSSDNTDLSKYFELKTAQEFYGIEENSSGELKLTSNVGITEIGSNPLTGVISGALLCMSDGAMLDLPPASNFHENVTWIDDHLKYSMHRELKHLKPYEICGEPRKERPARVKDCEVKKDRPHVDDIAKYVLGSYLPTLVRGCILDGWIQPDPAPKKSEIELPTTGVFTQALQKALKHGHTPEGRELDKLKKTLETEALKRLEEVRAQWSKLKGAKGQDTFASLWVGDPSAIRKKYLPREGEDPDNWLGWGLKEDKHITSINSREDLNPAISQLLDQLIEDTVTYIEWSLEWPKFIQSIRAVEPGTLRVDLSWKEPK
;
A
#
# COMPACT_ATOMS: atom_id res chain seq x y z
N MET A 1 -24.77 4.28 -34.89
CA MET A 1 -23.86 3.12 -35.04
C MET A 1 -23.49 2.66 -33.65
N PRO A 2 -23.54 1.35 -33.33
CA PRO A 2 -23.05 0.83 -32.06
C PRO A 2 -21.60 1.27 -31.87
N GLN A 3 -21.24 1.80 -30.70
CA GLN A 3 -19.84 2.12 -30.42
C GLN A 3 -19.03 0.82 -30.37
N GLU A 4 -17.96 0.72 -31.16
CA GLU A 4 -16.95 -0.33 -31.03
C GLU A 4 -16.24 -0.19 -29.69
N GLN A 5 -16.77 -0.85 -28.66
CA GLN A 5 -16.12 -0.92 -27.36
C GLN A 5 -14.84 -1.76 -27.47
N LEU A 6 -13.75 -1.27 -26.87
CA LEU A 6 -12.58 -2.10 -26.62
C LEU A 6 -13.02 -3.31 -25.80
N ASN A 7 -12.69 -4.52 -26.26
CA ASN A 7 -12.81 -5.70 -25.42
C ASN A 7 -11.72 -5.61 -24.34
N VAL A 8 -12.13 -5.50 -23.08
CA VAL A 8 -11.24 -5.36 -21.92
C VAL A 8 -11.64 -6.40 -20.88
N ARG A 9 -10.68 -7.26 -20.51
CA ARG A 9 -10.85 -8.33 -19.51
C ARG A 9 -10.29 -7.95 -18.14
N TYR A 10 -9.40 -6.97 -18.07
CA TYR A 10 -8.83 -6.43 -16.85
C TYR A 10 -8.33 -5.00 -17.07
N ILE A 11 -8.21 -4.26 -15.98
CA ILE A 11 -7.53 -2.96 -15.94
C ILE A 11 -6.31 -3.11 -15.03
N LEU A 12 -5.14 -2.73 -15.50
CA LEU A 12 -3.98 -2.50 -14.64
C LEU A 12 -4.02 -1.04 -14.20
N PHE A 13 -3.98 -0.81 -12.90
CA PHE A 13 -3.75 0.54 -12.37
C PHE A 13 -2.33 0.61 -11.83
N CYS A 14 -1.57 1.60 -12.28
CA CYS A 14 -0.23 1.85 -11.78
C CYS A 14 -0.05 3.37 -11.62
N HIS A 15 0.56 3.77 -10.51
CA HIS A 15 0.93 5.15 -10.30
C HIS A 15 2.40 5.34 -10.66
N TYR A 16 2.71 6.44 -11.34
CA TYR A 16 4.10 6.82 -11.54
C TYR A 16 4.73 7.19 -10.20
N SER A 17 5.72 6.41 -9.79
CA SER A 17 6.62 6.78 -8.71
C SER A 17 7.64 7.77 -9.29
N ASP A 18 7.92 8.86 -8.57
CA ASP A 18 8.92 9.89 -8.92
C ASP A 18 10.35 9.31 -8.88
N SER A 19 10.58 8.29 -9.70
CA SER A 19 11.88 7.75 -10.04
C SER A 19 12.61 8.82 -10.83
N LYS A 20 13.93 8.90 -10.72
CA LYS A 20 14.79 9.79 -11.52
C LYS A 20 14.66 9.57 -13.05
N GLU A 21 13.75 8.71 -13.50
CA GLU A 21 13.57 8.22 -14.85
C GLU A 21 12.24 8.76 -15.42
N ASP A 22 12.28 9.42 -16.57
CA ASP A 22 11.09 9.94 -17.26
C ASP A 22 10.15 8.75 -17.63
N PRO A 23 8.84 8.81 -17.35
CA PRO A 23 7.89 7.76 -17.73
C PRO A 23 7.96 7.41 -19.23
N LEU A 24 8.27 8.39 -20.10
CA LEU A 24 8.43 8.16 -21.53
C LEU A 24 9.56 7.20 -21.84
N ASP A 25 10.66 7.27 -21.10
CA ASP A 25 11.81 6.41 -21.36
C ASP A 25 11.49 4.97 -21.02
N LYS A 26 10.76 4.72 -19.91
CA LYS A 26 10.23 3.39 -19.60
C LYS A 26 9.22 2.91 -20.63
N LEU A 27 8.29 3.77 -21.06
CA LEU A 27 7.33 3.40 -22.09
C LEU A 27 8.02 3.04 -23.40
N LYS A 28 9.05 3.79 -23.84
CA LYS A 28 9.86 3.45 -25.02
C LYS A 28 10.53 2.08 -24.89
N ILE A 29 11.13 1.80 -23.72
CA ILE A 29 11.82 0.53 -23.46
C ILE A 29 10.83 -0.64 -23.48
N TYR A 30 9.66 -0.48 -22.84
CA TYR A 30 8.70 -1.56 -22.61
C TYR A 30 7.50 -1.56 -23.56
N GLN A 31 7.47 -0.74 -24.61
CA GLN A 31 6.33 -0.63 -25.53
C GLN A 31 5.94 -1.98 -26.15
N GLU A 32 6.91 -2.77 -26.62
CA GLU A 32 6.64 -4.07 -27.23
C GLU A 32 6.09 -5.11 -26.23
N PRO A 33 6.72 -5.30 -25.04
CA PRO A 33 6.12 -6.08 -23.96
C PRO A 33 4.71 -5.62 -23.56
N LEU A 34 4.48 -4.31 -23.46
CA LEU A 34 3.17 -3.76 -23.12
C LEU A 34 2.13 -4.08 -24.19
N THR A 35 2.48 -3.96 -25.48
CA THR A 35 1.60 -4.40 -26.57
C THR A 35 1.22 -5.86 -26.40
N LYS A 36 2.21 -6.76 -26.21
CA LYS A 36 1.94 -8.19 -26.04
C LYS A 36 1.04 -8.49 -24.84
N LEU A 37 1.22 -7.76 -23.74
CA LEU A 37 0.43 -7.95 -22.53
C LEU A 37 -1.01 -7.44 -22.68
N LEU A 38 -1.19 -6.23 -23.20
CA LEU A 38 -2.49 -5.55 -23.25
C LEU A 38 -3.32 -5.94 -24.48
N ASP A 39 -2.68 -6.45 -25.52
CA ASP A 39 -3.30 -6.92 -26.75
C ASP A 39 -3.36 -8.46 -26.87
N ASP A 40 -3.31 -9.15 -25.73
CA ASP A 40 -3.50 -10.59 -25.71
C ASP A 40 -4.88 -10.98 -26.28
N GLN A 41 -4.91 -12.04 -27.09
CA GLN A 41 -6.14 -12.46 -27.79
C GLN A 41 -7.23 -12.98 -26.84
N GLU A 42 -6.84 -13.61 -25.73
CA GLU A 42 -7.78 -14.21 -24.78
C GLU A 42 -8.08 -13.24 -23.63
N TYR A 43 -7.06 -12.51 -23.16
CA TYR A 43 -7.11 -11.55 -22.06
C TYR A 43 -6.66 -10.15 -22.49
N PRO A 44 -7.39 -9.46 -23.38
CA PRO A 44 -7.06 -8.09 -23.73
C PRO A 44 -7.23 -7.16 -22.51
N GLY A 45 -6.24 -6.31 -22.26
CA GLY A 45 -6.15 -5.45 -21.08
C GLY A 45 -6.34 -3.96 -21.39
N LEU A 46 -6.36 -3.17 -20.32
CA LEU A 46 -6.19 -1.72 -20.32
C LEU A 46 -5.17 -1.38 -19.22
N LEU A 47 -4.26 -0.47 -19.48
CA LEU A 47 -3.34 0.08 -18.49
C LEU A 47 -3.72 1.55 -18.22
N ILE A 48 -3.96 1.88 -16.97
CA ILE A 48 -4.13 3.25 -16.49
C ILE A 48 -2.88 3.64 -15.71
N LEU A 49 -2.15 4.64 -16.21
CA LEU A 49 -0.95 5.21 -15.60
C LEU A 49 -1.29 6.58 -15.03
N PHE A 50 -1.22 6.73 -13.71
CA PHE A 50 -1.43 8.03 -13.08
C PHE A 50 -0.12 8.82 -12.99
N TRP A 51 -0.15 10.05 -13.51
CA TRP A 51 0.92 11.05 -13.42
C TRP A 51 0.59 12.06 -12.33
N HIS A 52 1.38 12.06 -11.25
CA HIS A 52 1.07 12.83 -10.05
C HIS A 52 1.33 14.35 -10.12
N PRO A 53 2.23 14.91 -10.96
CA PRO A 53 2.39 16.36 -11.03
C PRO A 53 1.08 17.11 -11.29
N GLY A 54 0.90 18.25 -10.62
CA GLY A 54 -0.35 19.02 -10.64
C GLY A 54 -1.44 18.50 -9.71
N TRP A 55 -1.28 17.31 -9.09
CA TRP A 55 -2.30 16.73 -8.21
C TRP A 55 -2.51 17.53 -6.93
N LEU A 56 -1.44 17.93 -6.25
CA LEU A 56 -1.56 18.73 -5.01
C LEU A 56 -2.12 20.12 -5.31
N GLU A 57 -1.71 20.73 -6.43
CA GLU A 57 -2.21 22.00 -6.94
C GLU A 57 -3.70 21.91 -7.25
N LEU A 58 -4.15 20.80 -7.86
CA LEU A 58 -5.56 20.53 -8.08
C LEU A 58 -6.33 20.44 -6.77
N LEU A 59 -5.80 19.79 -5.74
CA LEU A 59 -6.49 19.70 -4.45
C LEU A 59 -6.55 21.06 -3.74
N ASN A 60 -5.51 21.88 -3.89
CA ASN A 60 -5.51 23.27 -3.43
C ASN A 60 -6.58 24.10 -4.14
N SER A 61 -7.01 23.72 -5.35
CA SER A 61 -8.02 24.45 -6.11
C SER A 61 -9.40 24.53 -5.45
N VAL A 62 -9.71 23.59 -4.55
CA VAL A 62 -10.94 23.60 -3.76
C VAL A 62 -10.78 24.53 -2.53
N GLY A 63 -9.57 25.04 -2.25
CA GLY A 63 -9.17 25.68 -1.00
C GLY A 63 -8.77 27.14 -1.11
N ALA A 64 -8.55 27.77 0.04
CA ALA A 64 -8.14 29.17 0.13
C ALA A 64 -6.72 29.42 -0.42
N ASP A 65 -5.90 28.37 -0.53
CA ASP A 65 -4.50 28.43 -0.98
C ASP A 65 -4.37 28.14 -2.50
N PHE A 66 -5.47 28.19 -3.26
CA PHE A 66 -5.43 28.01 -4.70
C PHE A 66 -4.64 29.12 -5.40
N ASN A 67 -3.55 28.74 -6.08
CA ASN A 67 -2.89 29.61 -7.04
C ASN A 67 -3.28 29.20 -8.47
N PRO A 68 -4.11 29.98 -9.18
CA PRO A 68 -4.52 29.65 -10.54
C PRO A 68 -3.36 29.66 -11.54
N HIS A 69 -2.29 30.41 -11.26
CA HIS A 69 -1.11 30.45 -12.13
C HIS A 69 -0.30 29.16 -12.02
N ASP A 70 -0.01 28.72 -10.80
CA ASP A 70 0.74 27.48 -10.55
C ASP A 70 -0.04 26.27 -11.08
N PHE A 71 -1.36 26.23 -10.82
CA PHE A 71 -2.22 25.20 -11.38
C PHE A 71 -2.21 25.19 -12.91
N ALA A 72 -2.33 26.35 -13.56
CA ALA A 72 -2.27 26.40 -15.03
C ALA A 72 -0.92 25.95 -15.59
N GLN A 73 0.19 26.28 -14.93
CA GLN A 73 1.53 25.83 -15.34
C GLN A 73 1.67 24.31 -15.22
N GLU A 74 1.33 23.71 -14.07
CA GLU A 74 1.41 22.27 -13.87
C GLU A 74 0.42 21.49 -14.74
N PHE A 75 -0.77 22.06 -14.98
CA PHE A 75 -1.75 21.52 -15.89
C PHE A 75 -1.20 21.47 -17.33
N ASN A 76 -0.62 22.57 -17.84
CA ASN A 76 -0.03 22.60 -19.17
C ASN A 76 1.12 21.58 -19.32
N LYS A 77 2.02 21.48 -18.33
CA LYS A 77 3.08 20.45 -18.33
C LYS A 77 2.50 19.03 -18.40
N SER A 78 1.40 18.79 -17.70
CA SER A 78 0.73 17.49 -17.69
C SER A 78 0.08 17.16 -19.03
N GLU A 79 -0.56 18.14 -19.69
CA GLU A 79 -1.11 18.01 -21.04
C GLU A 79 0.00 17.77 -22.08
N ASP A 80 1.10 18.53 -22.03
CA ASP A 80 2.25 18.35 -22.91
C ASP A 80 2.82 16.93 -22.79
N LYS A 81 3.02 16.46 -21.55
CA LYS A 81 3.51 15.09 -21.29
C LYS A 81 2.51 14.03 -21.76
N GLN A 82 1.22 14.28 -21.61
CA GLN A 82 0.17 13.39 -22.08
C GLN A 82 0.16 13.26 -23.61
N GLU A 83 0.38 14.35 -24.33
CA GLU A 83 0.52 14.34 -25.80
C GLU A 83 1.79 13.60 -26.23
N GLU A 84 2.93 13.83 -25.57
CA GLU A 84 4.18 13.09 -25.83
C GLU A 84 4.00 11.57 -25.67
N VAL A 85 3.28 11.15 -24.61
CA VAL A 85 2.96 9.72 -24.40
C VAL A 85 2.03 9.21 -25.49
N LYS A 86 1.04 9.99 -25.90
CA LYS A 86 0.11 9.60 -26.96
C LYS A 86 0.85 9.42 -28.30
N GLU A 87 1.66 10.40 -28.71
CA GLU A 87 2.44 10.35 -29.95
C GLU A 87 3.35 9.11 -30.00
N LEU A 88 4.00 8.78 -28.88
CA LEU A 88 4.85 7.59 -28.75
C LEU A 88 4.07 6.30 -29.02
N LEU A 89 2.84 6.20 -28.50
CA LEU A 89 2.05 4.97 -28.51
C LEU A 89 1.12 4.85 -29.73
N ASP A 90 0.79 5.96 -30.39
CA ASP A 90 -0.08 5.99 -31.58
C ASP A 90 0.54 5.32 -32.80
N GLY A 91 1.87 5.24 -32.87
CA GLY A 91 2.58 4.51 -33.93
C GLY A 91 2.45 2.98 -33.86
N ILE A 92 1.91 2.43 -32.76
CA ILE A 92 1.96 1.00 -32.45
C ILE A 92 0.57 0.40 -32.59
N GLN A 93 0.34 -0.38 -33.65
CA GLN A 93 -0.95 -1.01 -33.91
C GLN A 93 -1.26 -2.14 -32.91
N VAL A 94 -2.53 -2.27 -32.54
CA VAL A 94 -3.06 -3.39 -31.74
C VAL A 94 -4.10 -4.17 -32.53
N THR A 95 -4.27 -5.44 -32.16
CA THR A 95 -5.15 -6.41 -32.80
C THR A 95 -6.60 -6.05 -32.49
N VAL A 96 -7.39 -5.95 -33.55
CA VAL A 96 -8.84 -5.72 -33.46
C VAL A 96 -9.59 -6.83 -34.17
N SER A 97 -10.85 -7.05 -33.77
CA SER A 97 -11.72 -8.00 -34.46
C SER A 97 -11.89 -7.58 -35.93
N PRO A 98 -11.99 -8.54 -36.87
CA PRO A 98 -12.18 -8.24 -38.29
C PRO A 98 -13.38 -7.31 -38.53
N GLY A 99 -13.15 -6.20 -39.24
CA GLY A 99 -14.18 -5.20 -39.54
C GLY A 99 -14.23 -4.00 -38.60
N CYS A 100 -13.41 -3.97 -37.54
CA CYS A 100 -13.24 -2.80 -36.68
C CYS A 100 -12.20 -1.81 -37.24
N ASN A 101 -12.29 -0.55 -36.81
CA ASN A 101 -11.26 0.44 -37.15
C ASN A 101 -9.90 0.02 -36.54
N PRO A 102 -8.77 0.30 -37.23
CA PRO A 102 -7.43 0.09 -36.66
C PRO A 102 -7.32 0.82 -35.32
N LYS A 103 -6.68 0.16 -34.35
CA LYS A 103 -6.49 0.67 -33.00
C LYS A 103 -5.02 0.72 -32.65
N THR A 104 -4.64 1.61 -31.73
CA THR A 104 -3.24 1.82 -31.33
C THR A 104 -2.99 1.44 -29.87
N LEU A 105 -1.73 1.32 -29.48
CA LEU A 105 -1.37 1.09 -28.07
C LEU A 105 -1.81 2.27 -27.19
N ALA A 106 -1.90 3.48 -27.74
CA ALA A 106 -2.45 4.64 -27.04
C ALA A 106 -3.92 4.44 -26.61
N GLU A 107 -4.65 3.54 -27.28
CA GLU A 107 -6.00 3.15 -26.86
C GLU A 107 -6.04 2.15 -25.69
N ARG A 108 -4.93 1.44 -25.46
CA ARG A 108 -4.77 0.47 -24.39
C ARG A 108 -4.04 1.05 -23.18
N VAL A 109 -3.29 2.14 -23.34
CA VAL A 109 -2.54 2.81 -22.29
C VAL A 109 -3.11 4.22 -22.08
N ARG A 110 -3.69 4.45 -20.91
CA ARG A 110 -4.33 5.71 -20.51
C ARG A 110 -3.43 6.43 -19.53
N PHE A 111 -2.76 7.47 -20.01
CA PHE A 111 -1.99 8.36 -19.17
C PHE A 111 -2.92 9.40 -18.53
N VAL A 112 -3.20 9.27 -17.24
CA VAL A 112 -4.16 10.08 -16.49
C VAL A 112 -3.41 11.12 -15.68
N THR A 113 -3.86 12.37 -15.75
CA THR A 113 -3.23 13.50 -15.06
C THR A 113 -4.21 14.16 -14.09
N ALA A 114 -3.74 15.16 -13.34
CA ALA A 114 -4.62 16.02 -12.56
C ALA A 114 -5.72 16.68 -13.42
N GLY A 115 -5.44 16.96 -14.69
CA GLY A 115 -6.42 17.58 -15.59
C GLY A 115 -7.64 16.71 -15.87
N ASP A 116 -7.43 15.41 -16.07
CA ASP A 116 -8.51 14.43 -16.22
C ASP A 116 -9.39 14.37 -14.96
N LEU A 117 -8.81 14.56 -13.78
CA LEU A 117 -9.51 14.45 -12.49
C LEU A 117 -10.18 15.76 -12.04
N TYR A 118 -9.91 16.88 -12.71
CA TYR A 118 -10.42 18.21 -12.33
C TYR A 118 -11.94 18.22 -12.18
N LYS A 119 -12.69 17.60 -13.10
CA LYS A 119 -14.16 17.60 -13.06
C LYS A 119 -14.70 16.92 -11.80
N ILE A 120 -14.07 15.83 -11.36
CA ILE A 120 -14.45 15.12 -10.14
C ILE A 120 -14.16 16.00 -8.92
N VAL A 121 -12.93 16.52 -8.83
CA VAL A 121 -12.51 17.34 -7.69
C VAL A 121 -13.32 18.64 -7.61
N ASN A 122 -13.65 19.24 -8.74
CA ASN A 122 -14.48 20.44 -8.80
C ASN A 122 -15.93 20.17 -8.36
N ASN A 123 -16.49 18.99 -8.60
CA ASN A 123 -17.83 18.62 -8.11
C ASN A 123 -17.89 18.54 -6.58
N LEU A 124 -16.76 18.29 -5.91
CA LEU A 124 -16.69 18.28 -4.45
C LEU A 124 -16.82 19.69 -3.83
N ARG A 125 -16.71 20.76 -4.63
CA ARG A 125 -16.82 22.14 -4.15
C ARG A 125 -18.24 22.52 -3.67
N GLY A 126 -19.29 21.90 -4.23
CA GLY A 126 -20.70 22.13 -3.87
C GLY A 126 -21.20 23.59 -3.97
N ASP A 127 -22.49 23.82 -3.66
CA ASP A 127 -23.12 25.17 -3.56
C ASP A 127 -23.04 25.77 -2.15
N ARG A 128 -22.43 25.07 -1.19
CA ARG A 128 -22.30 25.51 0.21
C ARG A 128 -20.84 25.88 0.49
N PRO A 129 -20.50 27.17 0.63
CA PRO A 129 -19.19 27.58 1.11
C PRO A 129 -19.08 27.22 2.61
N GLY A 130 -18.22 26.26 2.94
CA GLY A 130 -17.89 25.86 4.32
C GLY A 130 -17.60 24.38 4.43
N LEU A 131 -16.40 24.02 4.87
CA LEU A 131 -15.67 22.72 4.80
C LEU A 131 -14.67 22.58 3.62
N GLU A 132 -14.18 23.73 3.16
CA GLU A 132 -12.76 24.12 3.03
C GLU A 132 -11.75 23.07 2.53
N ALA A 133 -11.07 23.27 1.40
CA ALA A 133 -10.11 22.27 0.94
C ALA A 133 -8.82 22.09 1.73
N LYS A 134 -8.65 22.75 2.88
CA LYS A 134 -7.70 22.22 3.87
C LYS A 134 -8.20 20.89 4.41
N SER A 135 -9.51 20.77 4.68
CA SER A 135 -10.15 19.49 4.92
C SER A 135 -10.00 18.57 3.72
N LEU A 136 -10.37 18.95 2.48
CA LEU A 136 -10.26 18.02 1.33
C LEU A 136 -8.81 17.60 1.01
N ARG A 137 -7.84 18.51 1.05
CA ARG A 137 -6.42 18.16 0.86
C ARG A 137 -5.93 17.25 1.97
N ARG A 138 -6.16 17.60 3.24
CA ARG A 138 -5.83 16.75 4.38
C ARG A 138 -6.52 15.38 4.28
N PHE A 139 -7.74 15.38 3.79
CA PHE A 139 -8.58 14.20 3.63
C PHE A 139 -8.11 13.28 2.49
N LEU A 140 -7.56 13.82 1.40
CA LEU A 140 -7.10 13.02 0.27
C LEU A 140 -5.57 12.75 0.30
N CYS A 141 -4.78 13.55 1.01
CA CYS A 141 -3.31 13.49 0.98
C CYS A 141 -2.60 13.71 2.33
N GLY A 142 -3.33 13.93 3.43
CA GLY A 142 -2.75 14.37 4.70
C GLY A 142 -2.23 15.82 4.66
N ASP A 143 -1.55 16.26 5.74
CA ASP A 143 -0.95 17.61 5.79
C ASP A 143 0.44 17.70 5.14
N ALA A 144 0.85 16.69 4.36
CA ALA A 144 2.11 16.73 3.64
C ALA A 144 2.14 17.84 2.57
N ASP A 145 3.30 18.47 2.40
CA ASP A 145 3.59 19.45 1.35
C ASP A 145 3.98 18.80 0.01
N ARG A 146 4.08 17.48 -0.01
CA ARG A 146 4.45 16.65 -1.16
C ARG A 146 3.45 15.51 -1.37
N THR A 147 3.45 14.93 -2.57
CA THR A 147 2.70 13.71 -2.85
C THR A 147 3.35 12.55 -2.10
N LEU A 148 2.58 11.86 -1.27
CA LEU A 148 3.01 10.64 -0.60
C LEU A 148 2.69 9.44 -1.47
N TYR A 149 3.30 8.30 -1.16
CA TYR A 149 3.01 7.04 -1.87
C TYR A 149 1.51 6.71 -1.84
N ASP A 150 0.88 6.85 -0.67
CA ASP A 150 -0.53 6.54 -0.44
C ASP A 150 -1.51 7.51 -1.11
N THR A 151 -1.06 8.71 -1.49
CA THR A 151 -1.89 9.73 -2.14
C THR A 151 -2.56 9.21 -3.42
N THR A 152 -1.87 8.35 -4.17
CA THR A 152 -2.34 7.85 -5.46
C THR A 152 -3.48 6.83 -5.34
N LYS A 153 -3.75 6.32 -4.13
CA LYS A 153 -4.86 5.39 -3.85
C LYS A 153 -6.24 6.03 -3.97
N VAL A 154 -6.34 7.35 -3.84
CA VAL A 154 -7.58 8.08 -4.16
C VAL A 154 -7.88 7.96 -5.65
N VAL A 155 -6.86 8.05 -6.49
CA VAL A 155 -7.01 7.92 -7.94
C VAL A 155 -7.38 6.48 -8.31
N GLU A 156 -6.77 5.49 -7.66
CA GLU A 156 -7.21 4.08 -7.75
C GLU A 156 -8.72 3.96 -7.43
N ALA A 157 -9.16 4.55 -6.31
CA ALA A 157 -10.56 4.49 -5.93
C ALA A 157 -11.49 5.21 -6.92
N ILE A 158 -11.04 6.32 -7.53
CA ILE A 158 -11.74 6.96 -8.65
C ILE A 158 -11.90 5.96 -9.80
N VAL A 159 -10.81 5.31 -10.23
CA VAL A 159 -10.85 4.31 -11.29
C VAL A 159 -11.86 3.20 -10.94
N HIS A 160 -11.81 2.64 -9.73
CA HIS A 160 -12.80 1.64 -9.30
C HIS A 160 -14.24 2.16 -9.37
N ALA A 161 -14.52 3.34 -8.83
CA ALA A 161 -15.86 3.92 -8.82
C ALA A 161 -16.42 4.16 -10.23
N ARG A 162 -15.56 4.44 -11.22
CA ARG A 162 -15.94 4.58 -12.64
C ARG A 162 -16.29 3.25 -13.30
N HIS A 163 -15.82 2.14 -12.77
CA HIS A 163 -15.99 0.80 -13.35
C HIS A 163 -16.93 -0.11 -12.57
N ILE A 164 -17.64 0.41 -11.56
CA ILE A 164 -18.66 -0.34 -10.83
C ILE A 164 -19.66 -0.95 -11.82
N GLY A 165 -19.89 -2.25 -11.68
CA GLY A 165 -20.82 -3.00 -12.53
C GLY A 165 -20.30 -3.32 -13.94
N ALA A 166 -19.08 -2.90 -14.32
CA ALA A 166 -18.46 -3.31 -15.58
C ALA A 166 -18.00 -4.78 -15.55
N ASN A 167 -17.89 -5.38 -14.36
CA ASN A 167 -17.38 -6.73 -14.15
C ASN A 167 -15.97 -6.93 -14.74
N VAL A 168 -15.14 -5.89 -14.64
CA VAL A 168 -13.73 -5.91 -15.07
C VAL A 168 -12.86 -5.71 -13.83
N PRO A 169 -12.02 -6.69 -13.45
CA PRO A 169 -11.13 -6.53 -12.31
C PRO A 169 -10.11 -5.43 -12.57
N ILE A 170 -9.90 -4.58 -11.57
CA ILE A 170 -8.79 -3.63 -11.53
C ILE A 170 -7.70 -4.23 -10.66
N LEU A 171 -6.52 -4.40 -11.23
CA LEU A 171 -5.36 -4.99 -10.61
C LEU A 171 -4.29 -3.90 -10.42
N ARG A 172 -4.04 -3.49 -9.18
CA ARG A 172 -3.04 -2.47 -8.89
C ARG A 172 -1.62 -3.06 -8.84
N LEU A 173 -0.72 -2.40 -9.55
CA LEU A 173 0.71 -2.68 -9.59
C LEU A 173 1.52 -1.45 -9.19
N ASP A 174 2.62 -1.67 -8.47
CA ASP A 174 3.60 -0.62 -8.30
C ASP A 174 4.42 -0.43 -9.58
N TRP A 175 4.94 0.78 -9.76
CA TRP A 175 5.78 1.13 -10.91
C TRP A 175 6.96 0.17 -11.10
N ASP A 176 7.62 -0.18 -10.00
CA ASP A 176 8.78 -1.09 -9.94
C ASP A 176 8.41 -2.59 -10.06
N VAL A 177 7.11 -2.91 -10.02
CA VAL A 177 6.59 -4.25 -10.34
C VAL A 177 6.17 -4.30 -11.81
N LEU A 178 5.54 -3.25 -12.33
CA LEU A 178 5.16 -3.22 -13.74
C LEU A 178 6.41 -3.13 -14.63
N PHE A 179 7.23 -2.10 -14.46
CA PHE A 179 8.34 -1.77 -15.36
C PHE A 179 9.67 -2.38 -14.92
N ASN A 180 9.76 -3.71 -15.00
CA ASN A 180 11.02 -4.44 -14.86
C ASN A 180 11.14 -5.60 -15.86
N ASP A 181 12.38 -6.06 -16.08
CA ASP A 181 12.70 -7.08 -17.08
C ASP A 181 12.18 -8.48 -16.70
N ASP A 182 12.08 -8.75 -15.41
CA ASP A 182 11.59 -10.03 -14.89
C ASP A 182 10.09 -10.23 -15.09
N ASN A 183 9.32 -9.15 -15.06
CA ASN A 183 7.87 -9.16 -15.20
C ASN A 183 7.44 -8.82 -16.62
N LEU A 184 7.76 -7.62 -17.11
CA LEU A 184 7.40 -7.17 -18.45
C LEU A 184 8.41 -7.62 -19.50
N GLY A 185 9.72 -7.45 -19.27
CA GLY A 185 10.74 -7.79 -20.29
C GLY A 185 10.65 -9.24 -20.77
N ASN A 186 10.47 -10.17 -19.84
CA ASN A 186 10.21 -11.59 -20.12
C ASN A 186 8.72 -11.92 -20.28
N GLY A 187 7.81 -11.00 -19.92
CA GLY A 187 6.35 -10.95 -20.15
C GLY A 187 5.49 -12.05 -19.52
N GLN A 188 6.00 -13.29 -19.49
CA GLN A 188 5.25 -14.48 -19.14
C GLN A 188 4.87 -14.52 -17.65
N ARG A 189 5.69 -13.97 -16.76
CA ARG A 189 5.41 -14.00 -15.31
C ARG A 189 4.20 -13.11 -15.00
N LEU A 190 4.27 -11.83 -15.38
CA LEU A 190 3.19 -10.89 -15.14
C LEU A 190 1.90 -11.31 -15.85
N GLN A 191 1.99 -11.78 -17.10
CA GLN A 191 0.83 -12.28 -17.83
C GLN A 191 0.17 -13.48 -17.14
N LYS A 192 0.94 -14.49 -16.70
CA LYS A 192 0.42 -15.63 -15.94
C LYS A 192 -0.25 -15.19 -14.65
N ALA A 193 0.35 -14.24 -13.93
CA ALA A 193 -0.19 -13.71 -12.69
C ALA A 193 -1.52 -12.99 -12.93
N ILE A 194 -1.60 -12.12 -13.94
CA ILE A 194 -2.85 -11.44 -14.35
C ILE A 194 -3.93 -12.45 -14.71
N ILE A 195 -3.64 -13.44 -15.56
CA ILE A 195 -4.62 -14.45 -15.96
C ILE A 195 -5.18 -15.19 -14.74
N LYS A 196 -4.32 -15.58 -13.79
CA LYS A 196 -4.76 -16.24 -12.55
C LYS A 196 -5.62 -15.32 -11.69
N SER A 197 -5.23 -14.06 -11.53
CA SER A 197 -6.00 -13.06 -10.78
C SER A 197 -7.37 -12.79 -11.41
N VAL A 198 -7.46 -12.69 -12.74
CA VAL A 198 -8.72 -12.52 -13.47
C VAL A 198 -9.63 -13.73 -13.30
N LYS A 199 -9.08 -14.95 -13.40
CA LYS A 199 -9.84 -16.19 -13.16
C LYS A 199 -10.35 -16.26 -11.72
N TYR A 200 -9.49 -15.98 -10.75
CA TYR A 200 -9.86 -15.96 -9.34
C TYR A 200 -10.96 -14.92 -9.04
N TYR A 201 -10.83 -13.71 -9.58
CA TYR A 201 -11.86 -12.67 -9.50
C TYR A 201 -13.19 -13.16 -10.08
N THR A 202 -13.16 -13.74 -11.28
CA THR A 202 -14.36 -14.24 -11.97
C THR A 202 -15.02 -15.37 -11.19
N GLU A 203 -14.25 -16.30 -10.65
CA GLU A 203 -14.75 -17.37 -9.79
C GLU A 203 -15.44 -16.81 -8.54
N CYS A 204 -14.83 -15.83 -7.88
CA CYS A 204 -15.40 -15.21 -6.69
C CYS A 204 -16.65 -14.37 -7.01
N ASN A 205 -16.64 -13.62 -8.10
CA ASN A 205 -17.78 -12.78 -8.50
C ASN A 205 -18.99 -13.60 -8.95
N ASN A 206 -18.77 -14.83 -9.43
CA ASN A 206 -19.84 -15.78 -9.76
C ASN A 206 -20.32 -16.60 -8.54
N ASP A 207 -19.65 -16.51 -7.39
CA ASP A 207 -20.02 -17.22 -6.17
C ASP A 207 -21.05 -16.41 -5.39
N THR A 208 -22.29 -16.91 -5.31
CA THR A 208 -23.40 -16.20 -4.66
C THR A 208 -23.22 -16.00 -3.16
N HIS A 209 -22.23 -16.63 -2.54
CA HIS A 209 -21.89 -16.42 -1.14
C HIS A 209 -20.97 -15.21 -0.94
N ILE A 210 -20.34 -14.69 -2.00
CA ILE A 210 -19.32 -13.65 -1.91
C ILE A 210 -19.91 -12.33 -2.43
N TYR A 211 -20.04 -11.34 -1.54
CA TYR A 211 -20.49 -10.00 -1.91
C TYR A 211 -19.31 -9.01 -2.01
N SER A 212 -18.24 -9.27 -1.28
CA SER A 212 -17.07 -8.43 -1.25
C SER A 212 -15.81 -9.27 -1.06
N LEU A 213 -14.74 -8.86 -1.73
CA LEU A 213 -13.47 -9.58 -1.76
C LEU A 213 -12.32 -8.59 -1.90
N MET A 214 -11.17 -9.00 -1.38
CA MET A 214 -9.90 -8.33 -1.57
C MET A 214 -8.81 -9.40 -1.58
N PHE A 215 -7.94 -9.35 -2.59
CA PHE A 215 -6.82 -10.28 -2.71
C PHE A 215 -5.64 -9.65 -3.43
N SER A 216 -4.46 -10.27 -3.35
CA SER A 216 -3.30 -9.92 -4.16
C SER A 216 -2.57 -11.15 -4.68
N ALA A 217 -1.62 -10.93 -5.59
CA ALA A 217 -0.52 -11.85 -5.84
C ALA A 217 0.49 -11.84 -4.68
N SER A 218 1.49 -12.70 -4.77
CA SER A 218 2.67 -12.71 -3.90
C SER A 218 3.87 -12.08 -4.60
N TYR A 219 4.89 -11.68 -3.83
CA TYR A 219 6.20 -11.46 -4.43
C TYR A 219 6.92 -12.77 -4.67
N LEU A 220 7.73 -12.79 -5.72
CA LEU A 220 8.54 -13.94 -6.10
C LEU A 220 9.44 -14.36 -4.93
N ARG A 221 9.33 -15.63 -4.55
CA ARG A 221 10.25 -16.28 -3.62
C ARG A 221 11.31 -17.04 -4.40
N ALA A 222 12.39 -17.44 -3.72
CA ALA A 222 13.31 -18.39 -4.36
C ALA A 222 12.53 -19.67 -4.71
N HIS A 223 12.95 -20.35 -5.78
CA HIS A 223 12.27 -21.53 -6.30
C HIS A 223 11.95 -22.55 -5.20
N ASP A 224 10.80 -23.22 -5.31
CA ASP A 224 10.31 -24.25 -4.37
C ASP A 224 11.32 -25.40 -4.12
N SER A 225 12.35 -25.52 -4.95
CA SER A 225 13.44 -26.50 -4.81
C SER A 225 14.62 -26.03 -3.94
N ILE A 226 14.63 -24.78 -3.49
CA ILE A 226 15.73 -24.17 -2.73
C ILE A 226 15.28 -23.97 -1.29
N SER A 227 15.94 -24.65 -0.35
CA SER A 227 15.67 -24.49 1.07
C SER A 227 15.87 -23.04 1.51
N ILE A 228 15.08 -22.59 2.49
CA ILE A 228 15.25 -21.26 3.08
C ILE A 228 16.67 -21.03 3.64
N SER A 229 17.36 -22.12 3.98
CA SER A 229 18.75 -22.07 4.47
C SER A 229 19.77 -21.69 3.40
N ASP A 230 19.43 -21.87 2.13
CA ASP A 230 20.25 -21.53 0.96
C ASP A 230 19.84 -20.19 0.33
N TRP A 231 18.84 -19.49 0.89
CA TRP A 231 18.40 -18.19 0.39
C TRP A 231 19.48 -17.14 0.62
N THR A 232 19.80 -16.41 -0.44
CA THR A 232 20.65 -15.22 -0.37
C THR A 232 19.92 -14.06 0.29
N VAL A 233 20.66 -13.02 0.68
CA VAL A 233 20.08 -11.77 1.19
C VAL A 233 19.08 -11.19 0.19
N ASP A 234 19.38 -11.21 -1.11
CA ASP A 234 18.48 -10.70 -2.15
C ASP A 234 17.17 -11.49 -2.23
N ASN A 235 17.22 -12.82 -2.02
CA ASN A 235 16.00 -13.63 -1.96
C ASN A 235 15.11 -13.17 -0.80
N TRP A 236 15.67 -12.96 0.39
CA TRP A 236 14.94 -12.45 1.55
C TRP A 236 14.41 -11.04 1.35
N MET A 237 15.17 -10.16 0.69
CA MET A 237 14.78 -8.78 0.40
C MET A 237 13.60 -8.68 -0.58
N GLY A 238 13.48 -9.64 -1.48
CA GLY A 238 12.40 -9.70 -2.48
C GLY A 238 11.17 -10.51 -2.04
N ALA A 239 11.31 -11.48 -1.14
CA ALA A 239 10.28 -12.49 -0.87
C ALA A 239 9.03 -11.97 -0.15
N PHE A 240 9.13 -10.86 0.59
CA PHE A 240 8.05 -10.35 1.47
C PHE A 240 7.78 -8.87 1.25
N ALA A 241 6.59 -8.42 1.70
CA ALA A 241 6.20 -7.00 1.67
C ALA A 241 7.18 -6.14 2.48
N THR A 242 7.57 -6.63 3.66
CA THR A 242 8.60 -6.03 4.49
C THR A 242 9.98 -6.56 4.10
N ARG A 243 10.94 -5.66 3.90
CA ARG A 243 12.38 -5.93 3.75
C ARG A 243 12.99 -6.41 5.07
N LEU A 244 14.05 -7.23 4.97
CA LEU A 244 14.69 -7.87 6.13
C LEU A 244 15.57 -6.93 6.96
N PHE A 245 15.74 -5.67 6.55
CA PHE A 245 16.65 -4.70 7.20
C PHE A 245 16.62 -4.67 8.74
N PRO A 246 15.47 -4.75 9.43
CA PRO A 246 15.43 -4.80 10.89
C PRO A 246 16.24 -5.94 11.51
N ALA A 247 16.35 -7.06 10.79
CA ALA A 247 17.07 -8.26 11.22
C ALA A 247 18.57 -8.23 10.88
N LEU A 248 19.05 -7.26 10.09
CA LEU A 248 20.48 -7.14 9.82
C LEU A 248 21.24 -6.75 11.10
N LEU A 249 22.44 -7.30 11.27
CA LEU A 249 23.35 -6.99 12.37
C LEU A 249 23.82 -5.52 12.27
N ALA A 250 23.56 -4.72 13.31
CA ALA A 250 23.94 -3.31 13.40
C ALA A 250 25.41 -3.16 13.83
N THR A 251 26.32 -3.50 12.92
CA THR A 251 27.77 -3.39 13.12
C THR A 251 28.25 -1.94 13.11
N ASP A 252 29.42 -1.66 13.72
CA ASP A 252 30.01 -0.32 13.70
C ASP A 252 30.27 0.18 12.28
N GLU A 253 30.63 -0.70 11.34
CA GLU A 253 30.83 -0.35 9.93
C GLU A 253 29.55 0.22 9.30
N LEU A 254 28.41 -0.47 9.48
CA LEU A 254 27.11 -0.02 8.99
C LEU A 254 26.63 1.28 9.66
N LEU A 255 26.91 1.45 10.96
CA LEU A 255 26.42 2.60 11.73
C LEU A 255 27.26 3.87 11.51
N GLN A 256 28.55 3.73 11.15
CA GLN A 256 29.47 4.86 11.05
C GLN A 256 29.61 5.38 9.61
N SER A 257 29.49 4.52 8.60
CA SER A 257 29.68 4.89 7.19
C SER A 257 28.42 4.68 6.36
N PRO A 258 28.17 5.52 5.34
CA PRO A 258 27.03 5.31 4.45
C PRO A 258 27.29 4.04 3.63
N VAL A 259 26.55 2.98 3.94
CA VAL A 259 26.59 1.71 3.22
C VAL A 259 25.29 1.57 2.43
N SER A 260 25.43 1.39 1.12
CA SER A 260 24.31 1.27 0.21
C SER A 260 23.74 -0.14 0.14
N SER A 261 22.48 -0.28 -0.31
CA SER A 261 21.84 -1.59 -0.50
C SER A 261 22.41 -2.44 -1.62
N ASP A 262 23.11 -1.84 -2.59
CA ASP A 262 23.74 -2.57 -3.70
C ASP A 262 25.12 -3.12 -3.35
N ASN A 263 25.63 -2.82 -2.14
CA ASN A 263 26.90 -3.37 -1.73
C ASN A 263 26.73 -4.89 -1.59
N THR A 264 27.44 -5.66 -2.44
CA THR A 264 27.39 -7.13 -2.57
C THR A 264 27.70 -7.89 -1.27
N ASP A 265 28.03 -7.16 -0.21
CA ASP A 265 28.51 -7.66 1.06
C ASP A 265 27.49 -7.53 2.19
N LEU A 266 26.20 -7.24 1.93
CA LEU A 266 25.15 -7.32 2.97
C LEU A 266 25.04 -8.70 3.62
N SER A 267 25.50 -9.74 2.90
CA SER A 267 25.67 -11.09 3.41
C SER A 267 26.52 -11.14 4.69
N LYS A 268 27.48 -10.23 4.87
CA LYS A 268 28.33 -10.15 6.08
C LYS A 268 27.58 -9.70 7.34
N TYR A 269 26.43 -9.05 7.16
CA TYR A 269 25.56 -8.56 8.25
C TYR A 269 24.28 -9.37 8.39
N PHE A 270 24.14 -10.43 7.60
CA PHE A 270 22.95 -11.27 7.57
C PHE A 270 23.16 -12.55 8.38
N GLU A 271 22.18 -12.90 9.20
CA GLU A 271 22.09 -14.21 9.82
C GLU A 271 20.68 -14.79 9.62
N LEU A 272 20.61 -15.99 9.04
CA LEU A 272 19.35 -16.69 8.75
C LEU A 272 18.40 -16.74 9.95
N LYS A 273 18.94 -17.06 11.13
CA LYS A 273 18.16 -17.20 12.36
C LYS A 273 17.45 -15.89 12.74
N THR A 274 18.16 -14.76 12.66
CA THR A 274 17.58 -13.45 12.97
C THR A 274 16.48 -13.06 11.99
N ALA A 275 16.62 -13.42 10.70
CA ALA A 275 15.56 -13.20 9.71
C ALA A 275 14.34 -14.08 10.01
N GLN A 276 14.53 -15.37 10.26
CA GLN A 276 13.45 -16.29 10.64
C GLN A 276 12.70 -15.83 11.89
N GLU A 277 13.42 -15.39 12.92
CA GLU A 277 12.83 -14.83 14.15
C GLU A 277 12.10 -13.51 13.90
N PHE A 278 12.66 -12.61 13.08
CA PHE A 278 12.01 -11.34 12.74
C PHE A 278 10.69 -11.55 11.99
N TYR A 279 10.66 -12.44 11.00
CA TYR A 279 9.44 -12.73 10.25
C TYR A 279 8.47 -13.65 11.01
N GLY A 280 8.97 -14.44 11.97
CA GLY A 280 8.20 -15.50 12.62
C GLY A 280 7.87 -16.64 11.66
N ILE A 281 8.86 -17.08 10.87
CA ILE A 281 8.70 -18.17 9.90
C ILE A 281 9.80 -19.22 10.04
N GLU A 282 9.44 -20.45 9.71
CA GLU A 282 10.36 -21.59 9.61
C GLU A 282 10.00 -22.46 8.40
N GLU A 283 10.93 -23.32 8.00
CA GLU A 283 10.71 -24.30 6.93
C GLU A 283 10.33 -25.65 7.54
N ASN A 284 9.29 -26.29 7.02
CA ASN A 284 8.88 -27.63 7.46
C ASN A 284 9.69 -28.73 6.75
N SER A 285 9.47 -30.00 7.11
CA SER A 285 10.17 -31.14 6.51
C SER A 285 9.91 -31.34 5.00
N SER A 286 8.89 -30.70 4.44
CA SER A 286 8.58 -30.72 3.01
C SER A 286 9.12 -29.50 2.25
N GLY A 287 9.88 -28.62 2.90
CA GLY A 287 10.40 -27.40 2.28
C GLY A 287 9.39 -26.25 2.19
N GLU A 288 8.21 -26.39 2.80
CA GLU A 288 7.21 -25.33 2.81
C GLU A 288 7.41 -24.39 4.00
N LEU A 289 7.28 -23.10 3.74
CA LEU A 289 7.30 -22.08 4.79
C LEU A 289 6.03 -22.17 5.65
N LYS A 290 6.22 -22.20 6.96
CA LYS A 290 5.15 -22.12 7.96
C LYS A 290 5.47 -21.04 9.00
N LEU A 291 4.43 -20.57 9.68
CA LEU A 291 4.55 -19.60 10.76
C LEU A 291 5.06 -20.31 12.03
N THR A 292 6.00 -19.67 12.73
CA THR A 292 6.31 -20.02 14.12
C THR A 292 5.30 -19.34 15.04
N SER A 293 4.68 -20.10 15.94
CA SER A 293 3.68 -19.56 16.86
C SER A 293 4.29 -18.54 17.83
N ASN A 294 3.66 -17.36 17.95
CA ASN A 294 3.93 -16.35 18.98
C ASN A 294 5.32 -15.70 18.92
N VAL A 295 5.84 -15.42 17.72
CA VAL A 295 7.04 -14.61 17.54
C VAL A 295 7.01 -13.83 16.22
N GLY A 296 7.75 -12.73 16.16
CA GLY A 296 8.06 -12.00 14.93
C GLY A 296 6.89 -11.17 14.41
N ILE A 297 7.06 -10.61 13.21
CA ILE A 297 6.08 -9.71 12.59
C ILE A 297 4.72 -10.37 12.38
N THR A 298 4.65 -11.69 12.27
CA THR A 298 3.37 -12.42 12.19
C THR A 298 2.52 -12.34 13.46
N GLU A 299 3.08 -11.99 14.61
CA GLU A 299 2.36 -11.83 15.88
C GLU A 299 2.00 -10.38 16.16
N ILE A 300 2.87 -9.43 15.80
CA ILE A 300 2.72 -8.01 16.14
C ILE A 300 2.26 -7.13 14.96
N GLY A 301 2.15 -7.69 13.76
CA GLY A 301 1.74 -6.97 12.55
C GLY A 301 1.37 -7.90 11.39
N SER A 302 1.71 -7.46 10.18
CA SER A 302 1.30 -8.15 8.94
C SER A 302 1.89 -9.54 8.80
N ASN A 303 1.02 -10.52 8.58
CA ASN A 303 1.44 -11.89 8.28
C ASN A 303 2.25 -11.97 6.97
N PRO A 304 3.52 -12.42 7.00
CA PRO A 304 4.37 -12.43 5.81
C PRO A 304 3.97 -13.48 4.78
N LEU A 305 3.25 -14.53 5.18
CA LEU A 305 2.86 -15.65 4.30
C LEU A 305 1.45 -15.51 3.72
N THR A 306 0.53 -14.86 4.44
CA THR A 306 -0.89 -14.79 4.06
C THR A 306 -1.43 -13.38 3.89
N GLY A 307 -0.75 -12.34 4.38
CA GLY A 307 -1.23 -10.96 4.29
C GLY A 307 -1.26 -10.42 2.87
N VAL A 308 -2.24 -9.61 2.51
CA VAL A 308 -2.29 -8.90 1.23
C VAL A 308 -1.04 -8.06 1.03
N ILE A 309 -0.53 -7.99 -0.21
CA ILE A 309 0.70 -7.27 -0.55
C ILE A 309 0.38 -6.05 -1.41
N SER A 310 0.87 -4.89 -0.96
CA SER A 310 0.78 -3.63 -1.72
C SER A 310 1.49 -3.75 -3.07
N GLY A 311 0.89 -3.17 -4.12
CA GLY A 311 1.49 -3.18 -5.46
C GLY A 311 1.66 -4.53 -6.17
N ALA A 312 1.15 -5.64 -5.61
CA ALA A 312 1.30 -6.97 -6.20
C ALA A 312 -0.02 -7.48 -6.78
N LEU A 313 -0.54 -6.84 -7.83
CA LEU A 313 -1.86 -7.15 -8.42
C LEU A 313 -2.97 -7.14 -7.35
N LEU A 314 -2.96 -6.12 -6.48
CA LEU A 314 -4.05 -5.95 -5.52
C LEU A 314 -5.35 -5.77 -6.29
N CYS A 315 -6.36 -6.55 -5.93
CA CYS A 315 -7.70 -6.47 -6.48
C CYS A 315 -8.71 -6.32 -5.34
N MET A 316 -9.67 -5.42 -5.53
CA MET A 316 -10.80 -5.21 -4.64
C MET A 316 -12.09 -5.28 -5.45
N SER A 317 -13.16 -5.86 -4.92
CA SER A 317 -14.48 -5.73 -5.52
C SER A 317 -15.08 -4.34 -5.33
N ASP A 318 -16.15 -4.07 -6.08
CA ASP A 318 -16.98 -2.88 -5.91
C ASP A 318 -17.42 -2.68 -4.45
N GLY A 319 -17.85 -3.76 -3.78
CA GLY A 319 -18.24 -3.71 -2.35
C GLY A 319 -17.10 -3.24 -1.44
N ALA A 320 -15.91 -3.87 -1.53
CA ALA A 320 -14.77 -3.50 -0.70
C ALA A 320 -14.34 -2.04 -0.92
N MET A 321 -14.38 -1.57 -2.17
CA MET A 321 -14.05 -0.17 -2.47
C MET A 321 -15.11 0.80 -1.93
N LEU A 322 -16.40 0.46 -2.01
CA LEU A 322 -17.49 1.31 -1.53
C LEU A 322 -17.60 1.34 -0.01
N ASP A 323 -17.26 0.26 0.68
CA ASP A 323 -17.43 0.14 2.12
C ASP A 323 -16.43 0.99 2.91
N LEU A 324 -15.20 1.16 2.42
CA LEU A 324 -14.14 1.90 3.10
C LEU A 324 -13.26 2.74 2.15
N PRO A 325 -12.90 3.98 2.52
CA PRO A 325 -11.95 4.80 1.76
C PRO A 325 -10.53 4.18 1.75
N PRO A 326 -9.62 4.65 0.89
CA PRO A 326 -8.19 4.38 1.08
C PRO A 326 -7.67 5.12 2.32
N ALA A 327 -6.54 4.71 2.90
CA ALA A 327 -5.95 5.36 4.07
C ALA A 327 -5.02 6.56 3.71
N SER A 328 -5.34 7.32 2.65
CA SER A 328 -4.44 8.37 2.14
C SER A 328 -4.47 9.68 2.94
N ASN A 329 -5.29 9.76 3.99
CA ASN A 329 -5.34 10.89 4.93
C ASN A 329 -4.26 10.80 6.01
N PHE A 330 -3.60 9.65 6.14
CA PHE A 330 -2.52 9.48 7.11
C PHE A 330 -1.37 10.39 6.69
N HIS A 331 -0.89 11.22 7.63
CA HIS A 331 0.16 12.20 7.36
C HIS A 331 1.47 11.58 6.88
N GLU A 332 1.64 10.33 7.26
CA GLU A 332 2.88 9.66 7.29
C GLU A 332 2.65 8.24 6.79
N ASN A 333 3.50 7.85 5.87
CA ASN A 333 3.49 6.55 5.23
C ASN A 333 3.50 5.41 6.27
N VAL A 334 2.46 4.58 6.26
CA VAL A 334 2.42 3.24 6.89
C VAL A 334 2.74 2.16 5.84
N THR A 335 3.52 2.59 4.85
CA THR A 335 3.61 1.95 3.54
C THR A 335 4.14 0.52 3.60
N TRP A 336 3.59 -0.33 2.74
CA TRP A 336 3.77 -1.80 2.58
C TRP A 336 2.93 -2.70 3.47
N ILE A 337 2.33 -2.21 4.56
CA ILE A 337 1.27 -2.96 5.26
C ILE A 337 -0.10 -2.31 5.17
N ASP A 338 -0.19 -1.05 4.79
CA ASP A 338 -1.42 -0.33 4.42
C ASP A 338 -2.56 -1.18 3.79
N ASP A 339 -2.30 -1.94 2.72
CA ASP A 339 -3.34 -2.75 2.08
C ASP A 339 -3.63 -4.03 2.85
N HIS A 340 -2.66 -4.53 3.62
CA HIS A 340 -2.93 -5.53 4.64
C HIS A 340 -3.83 -4.97 5.74
N LEU A 341 -3.57 -3.75 6.24
CA LEU A 341 -4.39 -3.08 7.24
C LEU A 341 -5.81 -2.85 6.72
N LYS A 342 -5.96 -2.42 5.45
CA LYS A 342 -7.27 -2.30 4.79
C LYS A 342 -7.96 -3.66 4.69
N TYR A 343 -7.27 -4.70 4.25
CA TYR A 343 -7.80 -6.07 4.23
C TYR A 343 -8.26 -6.52 5.63
N SER A 344 -7.42 -6.34 6.65
CA SER A 344 -7.71 -6.70 8.04
C SER A 344 -8.90 -5.91 8.58
N MET A 345 -9.03 -4.64 8.24
CA MET A 345 -10.18 -3.82 8.60
C MET A 345 -11.47 -4.33 7.95
N HIS A 346 -11.45 -4.65 6.65
CA HIS A 346 -12.59 -5.30 6.00
C HIS A 346 -12.94 -6.65 6.64
N ARG A 347 -11.94 -7.45 7.01
CA ARG A 347 -12.14 -8.73 7.68
C ARG A 347 -12.80 -8.55 9.06
N GLU A 348 -12.27 -7.67 9.90
CA GLU A 348 -12.77 -7.38 11.26
C GLU A 348 -14.15 -6.74 11.27
N LEU A 349 -14.48 -5.93 10.26
CA LEU A 349 -15.82 -5.38 10.04
C LEU A 349 -16.78 -6.39 9.37
N LYS A 350 -16.29 -7.59 9.04
CA LYS A 350 -17.03 -8.69 8.39
C LYS A 350 -17.47 -8.39 6.96
N HIS A 351 -16.84 -7.40 6.33
CA HIS A 351 -17.03 -7.05 4.91
C HIS A 351 -16.65 -8.22 3.98
N LEU A 352 -15.71 -9.08 4.37
CA LEU A 352 -15.26 -10.20 3.52
C LEU A 352 -15.91 -11.54 3.87
N LYS A 353 -16.88 -11.57 4.80
CA LYS A 353 -17.50 -12.81 5.29
C LYS A 353 -18.45 -13.39 4.22
N PRO A 354 -18.32 -14.66 3.82
CA PRO A 354 -19.30 -15.29 2.94
C PRO A 354 -20.69 -15.38 3.59
N TYR A 355 -21.76 -15.20 2.81
CA TYR A 355 -23.14 -15.34 3.27
C TYR A 355 -23.45 -16.80 3.64
N GLU A 356 -24.36 -16.99 4.60
CA GLU A 356 -24.81 -18.32 5.01
C GLU A 356 -26.02 -18.74 4.17
N ILE A 357 -25.78 -19.62 3.19
CA ILE A 357 -26.86 -20.30 2.47
C ILE A 357 -27.04 -21.69 3.11
N CYS A 358 -28.26 -21.98 3.54
CA CYS A 358 -28.57 -23.22 4.26
C CYS A 358 -28.22 -24.44 3.39
N GLY A 359 -27.35 -25.32 3.91
CA GLY A 359 -26.98 -26.59 3.25
C GLY A 359 -25.70 -26.54 2.42
N GLU A 360 -25.04 -25.39 2.26
CA GLU A 360 -23.79 -25.28 1.50
C GLU A 360 -22.57 -25.04 2.41
N PRO A 361 -21.45 -25.77 2.19
CA PRO A 361 -20.24 -25.60 2.98
C PRO A 361 -19.57 -24.27 2.64
N ARG A 362 -19.23 -23.50 3.69
CA ARG A 362 -18.47 -22.25 3.57
C ARG A 362 -17.08 -22.53 3.02
N LYS A 363 -16.64 -21.73 2.05
CA LYS A 363 -15.23 -21.70 1.61
C LYS A 363 -14.68 -20.32 1.87
N GLU A 364 -13.83 -20.21 2.90
CA GLU A 364 -12.97 -19.04 3.04
C GLU A 364 -12.05 -18.95 1.82
N ARG A 365 -11.91 -17.73 1.30
CA ARG A 365 -11.08 -17.45 0.13
C ARG A 365 -9.78 -16.82 0.61
N PRO A 366 -8.61 -17.35 0.20
CA PRO A 366 -7.34 -16.80 0.64
C PRO A 366 -7.16 -15.37 0.15
N ALA A 367 -6.51 -14.55 0.97
CA ALA A 367 -6.12 -13.18 0.61
C ALA A 367 -5.02 -13.14 -0.47
N ARG A 368 -4.31 -14.25 -0.66
CA ARG A 368 -3.30 -14.44 -1.72
C ARG A 368 -3.75 -15.48 -2.72
N VAL A 369 -3.66 -15.14 -4.01
CA VAL A 369 -3.92 -16.08 -5.09
C VAL A 369 -2.75 -17.07 -5.17
N LYS A 370 -3.06 -18.36 -5.10
CA LYS A 370 -2.04 -19.42 -5.13
C LYS A 370 -1.28 -19.41 -6.46
N ASP A 371 0.03 -19.64 -6.40
CA ASP A 371 0.93 -19.72 -7.55
C ASP A 371 0.88 -18.45 -8.44
N CYS A 372 0.51 -17.31 -7.87
CA CYS A 372 0.44 -16.01 -8.53
C CYS A 372 1.51 -15.11 -7.94
N GLU A 373 2.60 -14.88 -8.69
CA GLU A 373 3.79 -14.20 -8.21
C GLU A 373 4.29 -13.15 -9.19
N VAL A 374 4.79 -12.05 -8.66
CA VAL A 374 5.44 -10.96 -9.40
C VAL A 374 6.76 -10.59 -8.74
N LYS A 375 7.77 -10.15 -9.51
CA LYS A 375 8.99 -9.60 -8.93
C LYS A 375 8.82 -8.13 -8.60
N LYS A 376 9.40 -7.64 -7.50
CA LYS A 376 9.47 -6.22 -7.19
C LYS A 376 10.91 -5.75 -7.17
N ASP A 377 11.22 -4.75 -7.98
CA ASP A 377 12.54 -4.12 -7.99
C ASP A 377 12.62 -3.05 -6.92
N ARG A 378 13.06 -3.47 -5.72
CA ARG A 378 13.11 -2.57 -4.56
C ARG A 378 14.06 -1.40 -4.82
N PRO A 379 13.67 -0.16 -4.45
CA PRO A 379 14.52 0.99 -4.64
C PRO A 379 15.83 0.86 -3.86
N HIS A 380 16.88 1.38 -4.50
CA HIS A 380 18.20 1.54 -3.92
C HIS A 380 18.13 2.41 -2.66
N VAL A 381 18.90 2.04 -1.64
CA VAL A 381 19.06 2.81 -0.40
C VAL A 381 20.53 3.17 -0.28
N ASP A 382 20.87 4.46 -0.38
CA ASP A 382 22.26 4.94 -0.35
C ASP A 382 22.91 4.79 1.05
N ASP A 383 22.14 5.01 2.11
CA ASP A 383 22.57 4.86 3.51
C ASP A 383 21.56 4.00 4.29
N ILE A 384 21.87 2.71 4.43
CA ILE A 384 21.01 1.74 5.11
C ILE A 384 20.79 2.14 6.58
N ALA A 385 21.81 2.56 7.32
CA ALA A 385 21.65 2.84 8.74
C ALA A 385 20.71 4.04 8.96
N LYS A 386 20.92 5.13 8.22
CA LYS A 386 20.04 6.30 8.25
C LYS A 386 18.61 5.93 7.88
N TYR A 387 18.44 5.21 6.77
CA TYR A 387 17.12 4.81 6.28
C TYR A 387 16.41 3.88 7.27
N VAL A 388 17.11 2.88 7.81
CA VAL A 388 16.52 1.85 8.66
C VAL A 388 16.10 2.43 10.02
N LEU A 389 17.00 3.17 10.67
CA LEU A 389 16.75 3.77 11.98
C LEU A 389 15.76 4.94 11.89
N GLY A 390 15.97 5.84 10.93
CA GLY A 390 15.24 7.10 10.84
C GLY A 390 13.89 7.03 10.13
N SER A 391 13.65 6.00 9.31
CA SER A 391 12.43 5.91 8.49
C SER A 391 11.78 4.53 8.54
N TYR A 392 12.52 3.46 8.24
CA TYR A 392 11.96 2.13 8.05
C TYR A 392 11.37 1.53 9.34
N LEU A 393 12.12 1.52 10.44
CA LEU A 393 11.64 1.00 11.73
C LEU A 393 10.47 1.83 12.29
N PRO A 394 10.51 3.18 12.30
CA PRO A 394 9.35 3.99 12.66
C PRO A 394 8.09 3.67 11.83
N THR A 395 8.22 3.50 10.51
CA THR A 395 7.11 3.11 9.63
C THR A 395 6.56 1.72 9.99
N LEU A 396 7.41 0.73 10.25
CA LEU A 396 6.96 -0.60 10.69
C LEU A 396 6.21 -0.52 12.03
N VAL A 397 6.69 0.29 12.97
CA VAL A 397 6.05 0.46 14.28
C VAL A 397 4.67 1.10 14.15
N ARG A 398 4.51 2.15 13.34
CA ARG A 398 3.18 2.72 13.00
C ARG A 398 2.24 1.63 12.52
N GLY A 399 2.77 0.77 11.65
CA GLY A 399 2.05 -0.36 11.12
C GLY A 399 1.61 -1.36 12.17
N CYS A 400 2.50 -1.78 13.06
CA CYS A 400 2.18 -2.67 14.18
C CYS A 400 1.12 -2.08 15.12
N ILE A 401 1.18 -0.77 15.41
CA ILE A 401 0.18 -0.07 16.25
C ILE A 401 -1.19 -0.11 15.58
N LEU A 402 -1.28 0.31 14.32
CA LEU A 402 -2.54 0.30 13.57
C LEU A 402 -3.12 -1.12 13.45
N ASP A 403 -2.26 -2.11 13.20
CA ASP A 403 -2.66 -3.50 13.15
C ASP A 403 -3.28 -3.94 14.49
N GLY A 404 -2.62 -3.63 15.61
CA GLY A 404 -3.15 -3.90 16.95
C GLY A 404 -4.45 -3.17 17.26
N TRP A 405 -4.64 -1.95 16.75
CA TRP A 405 -5.92 -1.24 16.87
C TRP A 405 -7.05 -1.85 16.03
N ILE A 406 -6.73 -2.50 14.92
CA ILE A 406 -7.69 -3.16 14.01
C ILE A 406 -8.01 -4.57 14.52
N GLN A 407 -6.98 -5.37 14.75
CA GLN A 407 -6.99 -6.79 15.09
C GLN A 407 -5.92 -7.09 16.16
N PRO A 408 -6.23 -6.98 17.47
CA PRO A 408 -5.24 -7.18 18.54
C PRO A 408 -4.61 -8.58 18.51
N ASP A 409 -5.32 -9.58 17.98
CA ASP A 409 -4.86 -10.95 17.76
C ASP A 409 -4.75 -11.26 16.25
N PRO A 410 -3.66 -10.90 15.55
CA PRO A 410 -3.58 -11.01 14.08
C PRO A 410 -3.39 -12.44 13.54
N ALA A 411 -3.14 -13.43 14.42
CA ALA A 411 -2.99 -14.81 14.02
C ALA A 411 -4.32 -15.37 13.46
N PRO A 412 -4.31 -16.18 12.39
CA PRO A 412 -5.51 -16.87 11.91
C PRO A 412 -5.90 -17.93 12.93
N LYS A 413 -6.58 -17.55 14.01
CA LYS A 413 -7.21 -18.48 14.95
C LYS A 413 -8.46 -19.00 14.24
N LYS A 414 -8.25 -20.06 13.44
CA LYS A 414 -9.20 -21.02 12.86
C LYS A 414 -10.70 -20.70 13.08
N SER A 415 -11.43 -20.57 11.97
CA SER A 415 -12.89 -20.46 11.82
C SER A 415 -13.53 -19.26 12.54
N GLU A 416 -13.36 -18.07 11.96
CA GLU A 416 -13.93 -16.78 12.39
C GLU A 416 -15.40 -16.63 11.97
N ILE A 417 -16.24 -17.61 12.26
CA ILE A 417 -17.65 -17.53 11.86
C ILE A 417 -18.44 -16.55 12.74
N GLU A 418 -18.01 -16.26 13.98
CA GLU A 418 -18.85 -15.56 14.97
C GLU A 418 -18.15 -14.60 15.96
N LEU A 419 -16.84 -14.34 15.87
CA LEU A 419 -16.21 -13.47 16.88
C LEU A 419 -16.66 -11.99 16.76
N PRO A 420 -16.85 -11.28 17.89
CA PRO A 420 -17.08 -9.84 17.88
C PRO A 420 -15.84 -9.12 17.38
N THR A 421 -16.02 -8.00 16.68
CA THR A 421 -14.93 -7.08 16.33
C THR A 421 -14.20 -6.67 17.62
N THR A 422 -12.90 -6.95 17.72
CA THR A 422 -12.15 -6.81 18.99
C THR A 422 -11.25 -5.58 19.06
N GLY A 423 -10.78 -5.09 17.91
CA GLY A 423 -9.93 -3.91 17.85
C GLY A 423 -10.64 -2.62 18.23
N VAL A 424 -9.97 -1.76 18.98
CA VAL A 424 -10.50 -0.45 19.41
C VAL A 424 -10.90 0.42 18.22
N PHE A 425 -10.10 0.42 17.15
CA PHE A 425 -10.37 1.24 15.97
C PHE A 425 -11.54 0.67 15.17
N THR A 426 -11.54 -0.63 14.90
CA THR A 426 -12.63 -1.29 14.15
C THR A 426 -13.96 -1.23 14.91
N GLN A 427 -13.96 -1.33 16.23
CA GLN A 427 -15.16 -1.10 17.06
C GLN A 427 -15.69 0.33 16.95
N ALA A 428 -14.81 1.34 17.04
CA ALA A 428 -15.19 2.74 16.93
C ALA A 428 -15.74 3.05 15.53
N LEU A 429 -15.07 2.55 14.49
CA LEU A 429 -15.50 2.70 13.10
C LEU A 429 -16.84 2.00 12.85
N GLN A 430 -17.02 0.76 13.30
CA GLN A 430 -18.30 0.04 13.19
C GLN A 430 -19.43 0.80 13.90
N LYS A 431 -19.15 1.35 15.09
CA LYS A 431 -20.12 2.17 15.82
C LYS A 431 -20.48 3.42 15.02
N ALA A 432 -19.50 4.15 14.50
CA ALA A 432 -19.73 5.35 13.70
C ALA A 432 -20.55 5.06 12.44
N LEU A 433 -20.17 4.04 11.66
CA LEU A 433 -20.89 3.60 10.47
C LEU A 433 -22.35 3.21 10.78
N LYS A 434 -22.59 2.52 11.91
CA LYS A 434 -23.93 2.10 12.33
C LYS A 434 -24.83 3.27 12.74
N HIS A 435 -24.27 4.29 13.40
CA HIS A 435 -25.05 5.42 13.91
C HIS A 435 -25.06 6.63 12.96
N GLY A 436 -24.18 6.65 11.96
CA GLY A 436 -24.07 7.72 10.97
C GLY A 436 -23.47 9.02 11.51
N HIS A 437 -22.69 8.96 12.60
CA HIS A 437 -22.02 10.13 13.17
C HIS A 437 -20.63 9.78 13.70
N THR A 438 -19.74 10.77 13.73
CA THR A 438 -18.39 10.66 14.28
C THR A 438 -18.45 10.67 15.82
N PRO A 439 -17.42 10.13 16.50
CA PRO A 439 -17.29 10.28 17.95
C PRO A 439 -17.00 11.75 18.31
N GLU A 440 -17.72 12.32 19.27
CA GLU A 440 -17.57 13.72 19.70
C GLU A 440 -17.48 13.86 21.23
N GLY A 441 -16.91 14.98 21.69
CA GLY A 441 -16.80 15.33 23.11
C GLY A 441 -16.20 14.21 23.96
N ARG A 442 -16.90 13.79 25.02
CA ARG A 442 -16.43 12.73 25.93
C ARG A 442 -16.23 11.37 25.25
N GLU A 443 -16.95 11.08 24.17
CA GLU A 443 -16.76 9.84 23.42
C GLU A 443 -15.41 9.86 22.68
N LEU A 444 -15.10 10.98 22.03
CA LEU A 444 -13.83 11.19 21.35
C LEU A 444 -12.65 11.11 22.32
N ASP A 445 -12.74 11.80 23.46
CA ASP A 445 -11.69 11.77 24.49
C ASP A 445 -11.42 10.35 24.99
N LYS A 446 -12.49 9.57 25.19
CA LYS A 446 -12.39 8.17 25.59
C LYS A 446 -11.74 7.32 24.50
N LEU A 447 -12.11 7.52 23.23
CA LEU A 447 -11.53 6.82 22.10
C LEU A 447 -10.02 7.08 22.00
N LYS A 448 -9.60 8.35 21.99
CA LYS A 448 -8.18 8.74 21.92
C LYS A 448 -7.37 8.12 23.05
N LYS A 449 -7.89 8.17 24.28
CA LYS A 449 -7.24 7.55 25.45
C LYS A 449 -7.13 6.02 25.33
N THR A 450 -8.15 5.38 24.76
CA THR A 450 -8.13 3.91 24.55
C THR A 450 -7.14 3.53 23.46
N LEU A 451 -7.12 4.26 22.34
CA LEU A 451 -6.12 4.09 21.26
C LEU A 451 -4.70 4.22 21.81
N GLU A 452 -4.43 5.26 22.59
CA GLU A 452 -3.14 5.45 23.26
C GLU A 452 -2.77 4.26 24.15
N THR A 453 -3.70 3.82 25.00
CA THR A 453 -3.46 2.69 25.93
C THR A 453 -3.10 1.42 25.17
N GLU A 454 -3.83 1.10 24.09
CA GLU A 454 -3.54 -0.08 23.27
C GLU A 454 -2.24 0.08 22.46
N ALA A 455 -1.92 1.29 22.01
CA ALA A 455 -0.65 1.55 21.33
C ALA A 455 0.54 1.32 22.25
N LEU A 456 0.49 1.80 23.50
CA LEU A 456 1.57 1.59 24.48
C LEU A 456 1.80 0.09 24.75
N LYS A 457 0.72 -0.71 24.85
CA LYS A 457 0.82 -2.17 24.97
C LYS A 457 1.50 -2.79 23.75
N ARG A 458 1.06 -2.43 22.54
CA ARG A 458 1.63 -2.93 21.29
C ARG A 458 3.10 -2.51 21.12
N LEU A 459 3.46 -1.30 21.53
CA LEU A 459 4.85 -0.83 21.57
C LEU A 459 5.72 -1.66 22.52
N GLU A 460 5.19 -2.02 23.69
CA GLU A 460 5.89 -2.91 24.62
C GLU A 460 6.06 -4.33 24.05
N GLU A 461 5.06 -4.87 23.34
CA GLU A 461 5.17 -6.14 22.62
C GLU A 461 6.27 -6.09 21.56
N VAL A 462 6.26 -5.06 20.71
CA VAL A 462 7.31 -4.81 19.70
C VAL A 462 8.69 -4.75 20.38
N ARG A 463 8.84 -3.94 21.43
CA ARG A 463 10.09 -3.80 22.18
C ARG A 463 10.56 -5.14 22.75
N ALA A 464 9.66 -5.89 23.39
CA ALA A 464 9.97 -7.17 24.02
C ALA A 464 10.41 -8.24 23.01
N GLN A 465 9.86 -8.22 21.80
CA GLN A 465 10.27 -9.13 20.74
C GLN A 465 11.56 -8.68 20.05
N TRP A 466 11.61 -7.44 19.59
CA TRP A 466 12.76 -6.92 18.83
C TRP A 466 14.02 -6.86 19.69
N SER A 467 13.91 -6.63 21.01
CA SER A 467 15.07 -6.66 21.91
C SER A 467 15.76 -8.03 21.98
N LYS A 468 15.07 -9.12 21.60
CA LYS A 468 15.62 -10.48 21.56
C LYS A 468 16.29 -10.83 20.24
N LEU A 469 16.09 -10.03 19.18
CA LEU A 469 16.69 -10.26 17.86
C LEU A 469 18.20 -9.96 17.91
N LYS A 470 18.99 -10.93 18.35
CA LYS A 470 20.45 -10.84 18.47
C LYS A 470 21.11 -11.88 17.56
N GLY A 471 22.24 -11.50 16.98
CA GLY A 471 23.09 -12.43 16.23
C GLY A 471 23.67 -13.54 17.13
N ALA A 472 24.26 -14.56 16.53
CA ALA A 472 24.80 -15.73 17.22
C ALA A 472 25.85 -15.38 18.29
N LYS A 473 26.56 -14.26 18.12
CA LYS A 473 27.55 -13.73 19.08
C LYS A 473 26.99 -12.70 20.06
N GLY A 474 25.66 -12.57 20.15
CA GLY A 474 24.98 -11.58 20.98
C GLY A 474 25.02 -10.16 20.41
N GLN A 475 25.39 -10.00 19.14
CA GLN A 475 25.43 -8.70 18.45
C GLN A 475 24.01 -8.17 18.22
N ASP A 476 23.83 -6.86 18.36
CA ASP A 476 22.54 -6.23 18.11
C ASP A 476 22.20 -6.25 16.62
N THR A 477 20.97 -6.62 16.29
CA THR A 477 20.35 -6.23 15.00
C THR A 477 19.88 -4.78 15.04
N PHE A 478 19.57 -4.17 13.90
CA PHE A 478 18.97 -2.82 13.85
C PHE A 478 17.72 -2.72 14.72
N ALA A 479 16.82 -3.70 14.64
CA ALA A 479 15.60 -3.74 15.47
C ALA A 479 15.94 -3.74 16.96
N SER A 480 16.84 -4.64 17.38
CA SER A 480 17.19 -4.80 18.79
C SER A 480 17.98 -3.63 19.36
N LEU A 481 18.78 -2.96 18.51
CA LEU A 481 19.50 -1.74 18.84
C LEU A 481 18.51 -0.59 19.05
N TRP A 482 17.57 -0.41 18.12
CA TRP A 482 16.59 0.68 18.10
C TRP A 482 15.59 0.64 19.27
N VAL A 483 15.13 -0.55 19.68
CA VAL A 483 14.27 -0.71 20.88
C VAL A 483 15.07 -0.85 22.19
N GLY A 484 16.40 -0.88 22.07
CA GLY A 484 17.36 -1.13 23.15
C GLY A 484 17.65 0.10 24.00
N ASP A 485 18.92 0.34 24.29
CA ASP A 485 19.36 1.53 25.03
C ASP A 485 19.66 2.68 24.04
N PRO A 486 18.95 3.82 24.09
CA PRO A 486 19.20 4.97 23.22
C PRO A 486 20.66 5.45 23.24
N SER A 487 21.31 5.39 24.41
CA SER A 487 22.73 5.73 24.57
C SER A 487 23.65 4.88 23.68
N ALA A 488 23.29 3.61 23.43
CA ALA A 488 24.06 2.72 22.57
C ALA A 488 24.02 3.15 21.10
N ILE A 489 22.86 3.63 20.61
CA ILE A 489 22.72 4.19 19.26
C ILE A 489 23.53 5.47 19.15
N ARG A 490 23.33 6.41 20.07
CA ARG A 490 23.99 7.72 20.08
C ARG A 490 25.52 7.62 20.12
N LYS A 491 26.06 6.57 20.72
CA LYS A 491 27.50 6.31 20.76
C LYS A 491 28.05 5.73 19.46
N LYS A 492 27.28 4.87 18.78
CA LYS A 492 27.74 4.09 17.63
C LYS A 492 27.44 4.75 16.28
N TYR A 493 26.29 5.42 16.19
CA TYR A 493 25.81 6.05 14.97
C TYR A 493 26.39 7.47 14.85
N LEU A 494 26.97 7.78 13.69
CA LEU A 494 27.46 9.11 13.38
C LEU A 494 26.33 9.90 12.68
N PRO A 495 25.79 10.97 13.32
CA PRO A 495 24.70 11.73 12.72
C PRO A 495 25.07 12.27 11.34
N ARG A 496 24.11 12.21 10.41
CA ARG A 496 24.21 12.78 9.06
C ARG A 496 23.60 14.17 9.02
N GLU A 497 23.87 14.89 7.93
CA GLU A 497 23.27 16.20 7.68
C GLU A 497 21.73 16.10 7.66
N GLY A 498 21.08 17.07 8.32
CA GLY A 498 19.62 17.18 8.43
C GLY A 498 18.97 16.38 9.58
N GLU A 499 19.74 15.64 10.37
CA GLU A 499 19.22 14.91 11.53
C GLU A 499 19.19 15.81 12.77
N ASP A 500 18.02 15.91 13.41
CA ASP A 500 17.88 16.62 14.68
C ASP A 500 18.64 15.85 15.78
N PRO A 501 19.67 16.45 16.41
CA PRO A 501 20.45 15.81 17.46
C PRO A 501 19.60 15.34 18.65
N ASP A 502 18.46 15.97 18.88
CA ASP A 502 17.62 15.75 20.04
C ASP A 502 16.30 15.03 19.69
N ASN A 503 15.71 15.30 18.51
CA ASN A 503 14.38 14.80 18.15
C ASN A 503 14.33 13.88 16.92
N TRP A 504 15.43 13.23 16.53
CA TRP A 504 15.38 12.26 15.44
C TRP A 504 14.76 10.91 15.88
N LEU A 505 13.84 10.38 15.06
CA LEU A 505 13.21 9.06 15.25
C LEU A 505 14.23 7.92 15.32
N GLY A 506 15.40 8.09 14.70
CA GLY A 506 16.47 7.10 14.73
C GLY A 506 17.15 6.93 16.09
N TRP A 507 16.92 7.83 17.05
CA TRP A 507 17.44 7.69 18.42
C TRP A 507 16.81 6.58 19.25
N GLY A 508 15.85 5.86 18.68
CA GLY A 508 15.26 4.68 19.29
C GLY A 508 13.87 4.93 19.85
N LEU A 509 13.26 3.85 20.32
CA LEU A 509 11.86 3.83 20.75
C LEU A 509 11.62 4.57 22.07
N LYS A 510 12.59 4.54 22.99
CA LYS A 510 12.44 4.96 24.38
C LYS A 510 13.24 6.22 24.69
N GLU A 511 12.90 6.86 25.80
CA GLU A 511 13.71 7.92 26.39
C GLU A 511 14.99 7.37 27.05
N ASP A 512 16.06 8.17 27.07
CA ASP A 512 17.37 7.83 27.63
C ASP A 512 17.38 7.96 29.18
N LYS A 513 16.61 7.10 29.84
CA LYS A 513 16.44 7.05 31.31
C LYS A 513 16.54 5.63 31.89
N HIS A 514 17.28 4.73 31.23
CA HIS A 514 17.39 3.31 31.60
C HIS A 514 16.05 2.56 31.69
N ILE A 515 15.11 2.94 30.83
CA ILE A 515 13.75 2.38 30.80
C ILE A 515 13.80 0.95 30.29
N THR A 516 13.26 0.01 31.07
CA THR A 516 13.24 -1.43 30.73
C THR A 516 11.94 -1.91 30.08
N SER A 517 10.83 -1.20 30.30
CA SER A 517 9.52 -1.45 29.70
C SER A 517 8.78 -0.14 29.44
N ILE A 518 7.89 -0.14 28.45
CA ILE A 518 7.05 1.00 28.09
C ILE A 518 5.70 0.84 28.81
N ASN A 519 5.40 1.73 29.75
CA ASN A 519 4.14 1.70 30.51
C ASN A 519 3.34 3.01 30.34
N SER A 520 4.00 4.06 29.85
CA SER A 520 3.47 5.41 29.75
C SER A 520 4.08 6.16 28.55
N ARG A 521 3.51 7.31 28.21
CA ARG A 521 4.05 8.16 27.12
C ARG A 521 5.40 8.74 27.45
N GLU A 522 5.63 9.04 28.72
CA GLU A 522 6.88 9.57 29.24
C GLU A 522 8.03 8.59 29.08
N ASP A 523 7.74 7.31 28.83
CA ASP A 523 8.76 6.31 28.56
C ASP A 523 9.30 6.35 27.11
N LEU A 524 8.59 7.04 26.21
CA LEU A 524 8.89 7.08 24.79
C LEU A 524 9.89 8.19 24.46
N ASN A 525 10.64 7.99 23.38
CA ASN A 525 11.33 9.08 22.71
C ASN A 525 10.29 10.17 22.34
N PRO A 526 10.55 11.48 22.58
CA PRO A 526 9.62 12.57 22.25
C PRO A 526 9.11 12.52 20.80
N ALA A 527 9.97 12.20 19.83
CA ALA A 527 9.59 12.07 18.43
C ALA A 527 8.62 10.91 18.19
N ILE A 528 8.76 9.80 18.95
CA ILE A 528 7.84 8.66 18.91
C ILE A 528 6.50 9.02 19.58
N SER A 529 6.53 9.80 20.66
CA SER A 529 5.31 10.28 21.32
C SER A 529 4.51 11.19 20.38
N GLN A 530 5.17 12.13 19.68
CA GLN A 530 4.54 12.98 18.68
C GLN A 530 3.98 12.16 17.50
N LEU A 531 4.74 11.16 17.04
CA LEU A 531 4.28 10.23 16.01
C LEU A 531 3.01 9.49 16.43
N LEU A 532 2.91 9.07 17.70
CA LEU A 532 1.71 8.42 18.24
C LEU A 532 0.51 9.38 18.26
N ASP A 533 0.70 10.65 18.65
CA ASP A 533 -0.36 11.65 18.58
C ASP A 533 -0.91 11.81 17.18
N GLN A 534 -0.01 11.95 16.21
CA GLN A 534 -0.39 12.07 14.80
C GLN A 534 -1.17 10.84 14.32
N LEU A 535 -0.72 9.64 14.68
CA LEU A 535 -1.38 8.39 14.30
C LEU A 535 -2.80 8.26 14.92
N ILE A 536 -2.99 8.74 16.15
CA ILE A 536 -4.29 8.80 16.82
C ILE A 536 -5.22 9.77 16.08
N GLU A 537 -4.74 10.97 15.75
CA GLU A 537 -5.54 11.95 14.99
C GLU A 537 -5.90 11.43 13.60
N ASP A 538 -4.98 10.75 12.91
CA ASP A 538 -5.23 10.17 11.59
C ASP A 538 -6.28 9.07 11.63
N THR A 539 -6.26 8.26 12.67
CA THR A 539 -7.23 7.19 12.91
C THR A 539 -8.62 7.75 13.17
N VAL A 540 -8.72 8.80 14.00
CA VAL A 540 -9.99 9.50 14.22
C VAL A 540 -10.50 10.12 12.93
N THR A 541 -9.62 10.83 12.20
CA THR A 541 -9.95 11.48 10.92
C THR A 541 -10.44 10.46 9.89
N TYR A 542 -9.87 9.25 9.86
CA TYR A 542 -10.31 8.17 8.97
C TYR A 542 -11.75 7.70 9.26
N ILE A 543 -12.21 7.76 10.52
CA ILE A 543 -13.62 7.47 10.86
C ILE A 543 -14.53 8.50 10.23
N GLU A 544 -14.17 9.78 10.31
CA GLU A 544 -14.91 10.87 9.67
C GLU A 544 -14.96 10.68 8.16
N TRP A 545 -13.82 10.32 7.57
CA TRP A 545 -13.74 10.02 6.14
C TRP A 545 -14.64 8.86 5.75
N SER A 546 -14.65 7.78 6.52
CA SER A 546 -15.50 6.63 6.20
C SER A 546 -16.99 7.00 6.12
N LEU A 547 -17.44 8.00 6.86
CA LEU A 547 -18.82 8.53 6.78
C LEU A 547 -19.05 9.47 5.59
N GLU A 548 -18.03 10.21 5.17
CA GLU A 548 -18.07 11.13 4.02
C GLU A 548 -17.81 10.41 2.68
N TRP A 549 -17.25 9.20 2.72
CA TRP A 549 -16.87 8.42 1.56
C TRP A 549 -17.99 8.25 0.51
N PRO A 550 -19.26 7.97 0.89
CA PRO A 550 -20.35 7.89 -0.08
C PRO A 550 -20.56 9.17 -0.89
N LYS A 551 -20.35 10.35 -0.30
CA LYS A 551 -20.47 11.64 -1.03
C LYS A 551 -19.35 11.80 -2.04
N PHE A 552 -18.13 11.38 -1.68
CA PHE A 552 -17.00 11.35 -2.61
C PHE A 552 -17.29 10.44 -3.80
N ILE A 553 -17.77 9.21 -3.56
CA ILE A 553 -18.19 8.29 -4.63
C ILE A 553 -19.28 8.89 -5.52
N GLN A 554 -20.28 9.56 -4.94
CA GLN A 554 -21.32 10.25 -5.71
C GLN A 554 -20.75 11.33 -6.63
N SER A 555 -19.75 12.10 -6.16
CA SER A 555 -19.11 13.14 -6.98
C SER A 555 -18.41 12.57 -8.23
N ILE A 556 -17.80 11.39 -8.10
CA ILE A 556 -17.16 10.66 -9.19
C ILE A 556 -18.21 10.18 -10.20
N ARG A 557 -19.32 9.65 -9.69
CA ARG A 557 -20.42 9.12 -10.51
C ARG A 557 -21.30 10.19 -11.16
N ALA A 558 -21.28 11.42 -10.64
CA ALA A 558 -22.00 12.55 -11.22
C ALA A 558 -21.42 13.00 -12.58
N VAL A 559 -20.15 12.68 -12.85
CA VAL A 559 -19.52 12.90 -14.15
C VAL A 559 -20.04 11.87 -15.15
N GLU A 560 -20.46 12.29 -16.34
CA GLU A 560 -21.04 11.39 -17.35
C GLU A 560 -20.05 10.28 -17.79
N PRO A 561 -20.48 9.01 -17.92
CA PRO A 561 -19.65 7.93 -18.48
C PRO A 561 -19.12 8.24 -19.89
N GLY A 562 -17.85 7.94 -20.12
CA GLY A 562 -17.14 8.18 -21.38
C GLY A 562 -16.48 9.56 -21.50
N THR A 563 -16.59 10.41 -20.48
CA THR A 563 -15.99 11.74 -20.46
C THR A 563 -14.61 11.79 -19.82
N LEU A 564 -14.25 10.78 -19.03
CA LEU A 564 -12.96 10.71 -18.35
C LEU A 564 -12.09 9.66 -19.04
N ARG A 565 -10.78 9.92 -19.13
CA ARG A 565 -9.80 9.03 -19.79
C ARG A 565 -9.69 7.65 -19.15
N VAL A 566 -10.09 7.54 -17.89
CA VAL A 566 -10.17 6.26 -17.16
C VAL A 566 -11.30 5.37 -17.68
N ASP A 567 -12.35 5.90 -18.31
CA ASP A 567 -13.54 5.14 -18.69
C ASP A 567 -13.25 4.16 -19.85
N LEU A 568 -13.82 2.95 -19.80
CA LEU A 568 -13.70 1.94 -20.88
C LEU A 568 -14.14 2.45 -22.26
N SER A 569 -15.13 3.35 -22.29
CA SER A 569 -15.67 3.96 -23.51
C SER A 569 -15.37 5.46 -23.55
N TRP A 570 -14.11 5.82 -23.35
CA TRP A 570 -13.66 7.22 -23.41
C TRP A 570 -13.64 7.75 -24.85
N LYS A 571 -14.09 9.00 -25.03
CA LYS A 571 -13.91 9.78 -26.26
C LYS A 571 -13.00 10.96 -25.96
N GLU A 572 -12.00 11.18 -26.83
CA GLU A 572 -11.25 12.42 -26.78
C GLU A 572 -12.20 13.62 -26.88
N PRO A 573 -12.02 14.64 -26.02
CA PRO A 573 -12.71 15.91 -26.19
C PRO A 573 -12.48 16.44 -27.61
N LYS A 574 -13.55 16.84 -28.28
CA LYS A 574 -13.48 17.43 -29.63
C LYS A 574 -12.93 18.84 -29.61
#